data_AF-A0A1Q6M7N4-F1
#
_entry.id   AF-A0A1Q6M7N4-F1
#
_cell.length_a   1.000
_cell.length_b   1.000
_cell.length_c   1.000
_cell.angle_alpha   90.00
_cell.angle_beta   90.00
_cell.angle_gamma   90.00
#
_symmetry.space_group_name_H-M   'P 1'
#
loop_
_entity.id
_entity.type
_entity.pdbx_description
1 polymer ?
#
loop_
_entity_poly.entity_id
_entity_poly.type
_entity_poly.pdbx_seq_one_letter_code
_entity_poly.pdbx_strand_id
1 'polypeptide(L)'
;MKKILKVVVGILGIIVVLGIVFFTVDYNRVKNQKKPIFCIKSLAGGIMDGGTIEYFGLGYKVIDFHTIAGFDDIKIGTWFMDYNDFEEEIKAYEKNIKKIY
;
A
#
# COMPACT_ATOMS: atom_id res chain seq x y z
N MET A 1 -13.26 36.94 0.47
CA MET A 1 -13.38 35.75 1.35
C MET A 1 -14.31 34.67 0.78
N LYS A 2 -15.61 34.93 0.52
CA LYS A 2 -16.54 33.89 -0.03
C LYS A 2 -16.11 33.27 -1.38
N LYS A 3 -15.50 34.06 -2.29
CA LYS A 3 -15.02 33.56 -3.59
C LYS A 3 -13.80 32.63 -3.45
N ILE A 4 -12.84 32.98 -2.60
CA ILE A 4 -11.65 32.16 -2.32
C ILE A 4 -12.07 30.84 -1.67
N LEU A 5 -13.01 30.87 -0.71
CA LEU A 5 -13.52 29.67 -0.07
C LEU A 5 -14.17 28.70 -1.08
N LYS A 6 -14.96 29.21 -2.04
CA LYS A 6 -15.56 28.37 -3.10
C LYS A 6 -14.50 27.71 -3.98
N VAL A 7 -13.44 28.44 -4.32
CA VAL A 7 -12.32 27.91 -5.13
C VAL A 7 -11.60 26.80 -4.35
N VAL A 8 -11.29 27.02 -3.07
CA VAL A 8 -10.63 26.02 -2.22
C VAL A 8 -11.48 24.75 -2.08
N VAL A 9 -12.79 24.89 -1.84
CA VAL A 9 -13.71 23.75 -1.75
C VAL A 9 -13.80 23.00 -3.08
N GLY A 10 -13.82 23.73 -4.20
CA GLY A 10 -13.81 23.10 -5.53
C GLY A 10 -12.55 22.27 -5.78
N ILE A 11 -11.38 22.80 -5.44
CA ILE A 11 -10.10 22.09 -5.57
C ILE A 11 -10.07 20.85 -4.68
N LEU A 12 -10.50 20.96 -3.41
CA LEU A 12 -10.59 19.83 -2.50
C LEU A 12 -11.54 18.73 -3.03
N GLY A 13 -12.69 19.11 -3.57
CA GLY A 13 -13.63 18.17 -4.18
C GLY A 13 -13.00 17.38 -5.33
N ILE A 14 -12.23 18.05 -6.20
CA ILE A 14 -11.51 17.40 -7.31
C ILE A 14 -10.47 16.40 -6.78
N ILE A 15 -9.70 16.78 -5.74
CA ILE A 15 -8.70 15.90 -5.13
C ILE A 15 -9.36 14.63 -4.55
N VAL A 16 -10.51 14.77 -3.89
CA VAL A 16 -11.25 13.62 -3.33
C VAL A 16 -11.72 12.68 -4.44
N VAL A 17 -12.31 13.22 -5.52
CA VAL A 17 -12.76 12.40 -6.66
C VAL A 17 -11.58 11.65 -7.30
N LEU A 18 -10.45 12.34 -7.52
CA LEU A 18 -9.23 11.70 -8.03
C LEU A 18 -8.71 10.62 -7.07
N GLY A 19 -8.71 10.89 -5.76
CA GLY A 19 -8.31 9.93 -4.74
C GLY A 19 -9.12 8.63 -4.78
N ILE A 20 -10.44 8.73 -4.96
CA ILE A 20 -11.33 7.56 -5.09
C ILE A 20 -11.02 6.76 -6.37
N VAL A 21 -10.80 7.45 -7.50
CA VAL A 21 -10.45 6.79 -8.77
C VAL A 21 -9.11 6.05 -8.64
N PHE A 22 -8.09 6.71 -8.09
CA PHE A 22 -6.77 6.12 -7.89
C PHE A 22 -6.83 4.91 -6.96
N PHE A 23 -7.51 5.06 -5.82
CA PHE A 23 -7.72 3.96 -4.88
C PHE A 23 -8.42 2.78 -5.54
N THR A 24 -9.49 3.01 -6.31
CA THR A 24 -10.25 1.92 -6.94
C THR A 24 -9.40 1.14 -7.95
N VAL A 25 -8.59 1.85 -8.75
CA VAL A 25 -7.68 1.20 -9.71
C VAL A 25 -6.61 0.41 -8.98
N ASP A 26 -5.93 1.00 -8.00
CA ASP A 26 -4.86 0.33 -7.27
C ASP A 26 -5.39 -0.82 -6.42
N TYR A 27 -6.54 -0.68 -5.76
CA TYR A 27 -7.19 -1.75 -5.01
C TYR A 27 -7.47 -2.97 -5.89
N ASN A 28 -8.05 -2.76 -7.08
CA ASN A 28 -8.30 -3.84 -8.03
C ASN A 28 -6.99 -4.50 -8.51
N ARG A 29 -5.90 -3.73 -8.64
CA ARG A 29 -4.59 -4.29 -9.01
C ARG A 29 -3.99 -5.10 -7.88
N VAL A 30 -3.99 -4.58 -6.65
CA VAL A 30 -3.49 -5.26 -5.46
C VAL A 30 -4.25 -6.56 -5.22
N LYS A 31 -5.57 -6.56 -5.35
CA LYS A 31 -6.39 -7.78 -5.26
C LYS A 31 -6.01 -8.85 -6.30
N ASN A 32 -5.46 -8.43 -7.43
CA ASN A 32 -4.94 -9.31 -8.48
C ASN A 32 -3.42 -9.54 -8.37
N GLN A 33 -2.81 -9.26 -7.21
CA GLN A 33 -1.37 -9.40 -6.95
C GLN A 33 -0.50 -8.63 -7.96
N LYS A 34 -0.94 -7.41 -8.30
CA LYS A 34 -0.21 -6.50 -9.19
C LYS A 34 0.12 -5.20 -8.47
N LYS A 35 1.34 -4.68 -8.72
CA LYS A 35 1.81 -3.41 -8.16
C LYS A 35 0.85 -2.24 -8.48
N PRO A 36 0.69 -1.29 -7.54
CA PRO A 36 -0.10 -0.08 -7.76
C PRO A 36 0.51 0.78 -8.88
N ILE A 37 -0.32 1.55 -9.57
CA ILE A 37 0.09 2.51 -10.61
C ILE A 37 0.14 3.93 -10.05
N PHE A 38 -0.83 4.30 -9.19
CA PHE A 38 -0.98 5.69 -8.75
C PHE A 38 -0.30 6.00 -7.42
N CYS A 39 0.23 4.99 -6.74
CA CYS A 39 1.05 5.21 -5.56
C CYS A 39 2.48 5.62 -5.90
N ILE A 40 3.08 6.42 -5.03
CA ILE A 40 4.52 6.73 -5.05
C ILE A 40 5.27 5.78 -4.11
N LYS A 41 6.46 5.31 -4.51
CA LYS A 41 7.31 4.47 -3.66
C LYS A 41 7.84 5.29 -2.48
N SER A 42 7.84 4.70 -1.29
CA SER A 42 8.44 5.31 -0.10
C SER A 42 9.94 5.56 -0.31
N LEU A 43 10.39 6.77 0.04
CA LEU A 43 11.79 7.18 -0.03
C LEU A 43 12.65 6.57 1.07
N ALA A 44 12.04 6.00 2.11
CA ALA A 44 12.73 5.36 3.22
C ALA A 44 13.50 4.08 2.84
N GLY A 45 13.46 3.68 1.56
CA GLY A 45 14.11 2.46 1.07
C GLY A 45 13.22 1.23 1.24
N GLY A 46 13.59 0.13 0.57
CA GLY A 46 12.96 -1.15 0.83
C GLY A 46 13.32 -1.64 2.24
N ILE A 47 12.42 -2.41 2.86
CA ILE A 47 12.71 -3.06 4.13
C ILE A 47 13.84 -4.07 3.88
N MET A 48 14.78 -4.21 4.82
CA MET A 48 15.90 -5.15 4.72
C MET A 48 15.46 -6.59 5.00
N ASP A 49 14.38 -7.03 4.37
CA ASP A 49 13.75 -8.33 4.58
C ASP A 49 13.76 -9.22 3.35
N GLY A 50 14.25 -8.74 2.21
CA GLY A 50 14.30 -9.46 0.93
C GLY A 50 13.89 -8.61 -0.28
N GLY A 51 13.25 -7.46 -0.02
CA GLY A 51 12.82 -6.56 -1.09
C GLY A 51 11.44 -5.97 -0.90
N THR A 52 10.86 -6.01 0.30
CA THR A 52 9.54 -5.41 0.56
C THR A 52 9.57 -3.91 0.30
N ILE A 53 8.54 -3.42 -0.39
CA ILE A 53 8.41 -2.00 -0.77
C ILE A 53 7.08 -1.45 -0.28
N GLU A 54 7.14 -0.30 0.40
CA GLU A 54 5.96 0.50 0.70
C GLU A 54 5.67 1.53 -0.41
N TYR A 55 4.38 1.72 -0.68
CA TYR A 55 3.86 2.70 -1.60
C TYR A 55 2.76 3.55 -0.94
N PHE A 56 2.76 4.85 -1.20
CA PHE A 56 1.77 5.80 -0.67
C PHE A 56 0.88 6.34 -1.80
N GLY A 57 -0.42 6.12 -1.68
CA GLY A 57 -1.45 6.73 -2.52
C GLY A 57 -2.15 7.90 -1.82
N LEU A 58 -3.16 8.48 -2.45
CA LEU A 58 -3.98 9.54 -1.85
C LEU A 58 -4.94 8.95 -0.79
N GLY A 59 -4.49 8.91 0.46
CA GLY A 59 -5.28 8.42 1.61
C GLY A 59 -5.20 6.91 1.88
N TYR A 60 -4.29 6.19 1.22
CA TYR A 60 -4.07 4.76 1.40
C TYR A 60 -2.59 4.38 1.22
N LYS A 61 -2.19 3.24 1.78
CA LYS A 61 -0.85 2.65 1.64
C LYS A 61 -0.97 1.27 1.01
N VAL A 62 0.03 0.89 0.22
CA VAL A 62 0.23 -0.48 -0.29
C VAL A 62 1.59 -0.98 0.18
N ILE A 63 1.66 -2.22 0.66
CA ILE A 63 2.92 -2.90 0.98
C ILE A 63 3.02 -4.11 0.06
N ASP A 64 4.07 -4.13 -0.75
CA ASP A 64 4.44 -5.22 -1.66
C ASP A 64 5.52 -6.05 -0.97
N PHE A 65 5.12 -7.15 -0.33
CA PHE A 65 5.99 -7.98 0.47
C PHE A 65 6.83 -8.88 -0.43
N HIS A 66 8.14 -8.92 -0.15
CA HIS A 66 9.03 -9.85 -0.81
C HIS A 66 10.13 -10.24 0.18
N THR A 67 9.86 -11.24 1.02
CA THR A 67 10.79 -11.63 2.08
C THR A 67 11.78 -12.71 1.62
N ILE A 68 12.94 -12.81 2.28
CA ILE A 68 13.97 -13.83 2.03
C ILE A 68 13.40 -15.24 2.23
N ALA A 69 12.45 -15.40 3.16
CA ALA A 69 11.78 -16.67 3.39
C ALA A 69 10.77 -17.04 2.29
N GLY A 70 10.52 -16.15 1.32
CA GLY A 70 9.63 -16.37 0.18
C GLY A 70 8.18 -16.00 0.44
N PHE A 71 7.89 -15.18 1.46
CA PHE A 71 6.55 -14.59 1.61
C PHE A 71 6.40 -13.49 0.57
N ASP A 72 5.47 -13.68 -0.36
CA ASP A 72 5.21 -12.82 -1.50
C ASP A 72 3.69 -12.55 -1.57
N ASP A 73 3.30 -11.33 -1.19
CA ASP A 73 1.92 -10.88 -1.17
C ASP A 73 1.88 -9.35 -1.27
N ILE A 74 0.79 -8.79 -1.78
CA ILE A 74 0.56 -7.36 -1.85
C ILE A 74 -0.66 -7.00 -1.02
N LYS A 75 -0.47 -6.14 -0.01
CA LYS A 75 -1.53 -5.69 0.89
C LYS A 75 -1.81 -4.20 0.68
N ILE A 76 -3.07 -3.81 0.81
CA ILE A 76 -3.54 -2.42 0.74
C ILE A 76 -4.32 -2.08 2.00
N GLY A 77 -4.11 -0.87 2.52
CA GLY A 77 -4.77 -0.38 3.71
C GLY A 77 -4.67 1.12 3.89
N THR A 78 -4.91 1.59 5.11
CA THR A 78 -4.80 3.01 5.45
C THR A 78 -3.35 3.48 5.44
N TRP A 79 -3.10 4.80 5.45
CA TRP A 79 -1.74 5.33 5.61
C TRP A 79 -1.02 4.86 6.88
N PHE A 80 -1.77 4.49 7.92
CA PHE A 80 -1.23 4.04 9.20
C PHE A 80 -0.91 2.54 9.23
N MET A 81 -1.23 1.81 8.16
CA MET A 81 -0.86 0.40 8.02
C MET A 81 0.67 0.28 8.10
N ASP A 82 1.16 -0.62 8.93
CA ASP A 82 2.59 -0.85 9.14
C ASP A 82 2.98 -2.26 8.71
N TYR A 83 4.26 -2.44 8.36
CA TYR A 83 4.79 -3.77 8.08
C TYR A 83 4.57 -4.74 9.25
N ASN A 84 4.72 -4.25 10.48
CA ASN A 84 4.66 -5.08 11.67
C ASN A 84 3.25 -5.65 11.95
N ASP A 85 2.22 -5.04 11.36
CA ASP A 85 0.84 -5.55 11.43
C ASP A 85 0.71 -6.96 10.81
N PHE A 86 1.67 -7.36 9.96
CA PHE A 86 1.68 -8.63 9.23
C PHE A 86 2.74 -9.63 9.75
N GLU A 87 3.43 -9.33 10.86
CA GLU A 87 4.48 -10.20 11.41
C GLU A 87 3.98 -11.63 11.68
N GLU A 88 2.75 -11.78 12.17
CA GLU A 88 2.17 -13.08 12.47
C GLU A 88 1.92 -13.90 11.19
N GLU A 89 1.45 -13.27 10.11
CA GLU A 89 1.26 -13.92 8.80
C GLU A 89 2.59 -14.42 8.24
N ILE A 90 3.62 -13.57 8.29
CA ILE A 90 4.98 -13.90 7.80
C ILE A 90 5.57 -15.05 8.62
N LYS A 91 5.52 -14.98 9.96
CA LYS A 91 6.02 -16.04 10.85
C LYS A 91 5.26 -17.36 10.65
N ALA A 92 3.95 -17.31 10.42
CA ALA A 92 3.15 -18.49 10.14
C ALA A 92 3.57 -19.15 8.82
N TYR A 93 3.80 -18.35 7.77
CA TYR A 93 4.33 -18.84 6.49
C TYR A 93 5.69 -19.52 6.67
N GLU A 94 6.63 -18.87 7.34
CA GLU A 94 7.97 -19.42 7.61
C GLU A 94 7.92 -20.75 8.38
N LYS A 95 7.07 -20.84 9.40
CA LYS A 95 6.91 -22.07 10.19
C LYS A 95 6.35 -23.21 9.34
N ASN A 96 5.44 -22.93 8.41
CA ASN A 96 4.89 -23.94 7.53
C ASN A 96 5.93 -24.41 6.51
N ILE A 97 6.72 -23.51 5.92
CA ILE A 97 7.86 -23.86 5.07
C ILE A 97 8.83 -24.80 5.80
N LYS A 98 9.22 -24.48 7.04
CA LYS A 98 10.12 -25.31 7.87
C LYS A 98 9.57 -26.68 8.28
N LYS A 99 8.27 -26.94 8.10
CA LYS A 99 7.69 -28.28 8.33
C LYS A 99 7.73 -29.17 7.09
N ILE A 100 7.91 -28.57 5.92
CA ILE A 100 7.92 -29.27 4.62
C ILE A 100 9.33 -29.79 4.30
N TYR A 101 10.37 -29.15 4.83
CA TYR A 101 11.77 -29.56 4.76
C TYR A 101 12.21 -30.24 6.05
#